data_AF-A0A2G0Q6P3-F1
#
_entry.id   AF-A0A2G0Q6P3-F1
#
_cell.length_a   1.000
_cell.length_b   1.000
_cell.length_c   1.000
_cell.angle_alpha   90.00
_cell.angle_beta   90.00
_cell.angle_gamma   90.00
#
_symmetry.space_group_name_H-M   'P 1'
#
loop_
_entity.id
_entity.type
_entity.pdbx_description
1 polymer ?
#
loop_
_entity_poly.entity_id
_entity_poly.type
_entity_poly.pdbx_seq_one_letter_code
_entity_poly.pdbx_strand_id
1 'polypeptide(L)'
;MNLPFQVIEYEENISFNYDAYEMPVNSEFISRCRNVITTCENGYFSHEAISVALCDNFDRDIQQAVNYCDAISSLLLIDHGYFRFDDDEANANGRLHPRYHLDFFFNNSTNIKIGLNKRIEDTFFFDLLDRSKDRPYLA
;
A
#
# COMPACT_ATOMS: atom_id res chain seq x y z
N MET A 1 3.88 -12.40 -4.78
CA MET A 1 3.65 -11.18 -5.58
C MET A 1 3.67 -10.03 -4.58
N ASN A 2 4.50 -9.00 -4.75
CA ASN A 2 4.73 -7.99 -3.69
C ASN A 2 3.70 -6.86 -3.67
N LEU A 3 2.93 -6.71 -4.75
CA LEU A 3 1.81 -5.77 -4.84
C LEU A 3 0.52 -6.58 -4.76
N PRO A 4 -0.46 -6.18 -3.94
CA PRO A 4 -1.72 -6.93 -3.80
C PRO A 4 -2.56 -6.87 -5.08
N PHE A 5 -2.35 -5.84 -5.91
CA PHE A 5 -3.13 -5.60 -7.11
C PHE A 5 -2.37 -6.00 -8.38
N GLN A 6 -3.05 -6.69 -9.28
CA GLN A 6 -2.60 -6.95 -10.63
C GLN A 6 -3.18 -5.89 -11.58
N VAL A 7 -2.33 -5.40 -12.49
CA VAL A 7 -2.75 -4.63 -13.66
C VAL A 7 -3.05 -5.60 -14.79
N ILE A 8 -4.23 -5.49 -15.38
CA ILE A 8 -4.66 -6.32 -16.50
C ILE A 8 -5.01 -5.42 -17.68
N GLU A 9 -4.21 -5.55 -18.75
CA GLU A 9 -4.33 -4.77 -19.98
C GLU A 9 -5.09 -5.58 -21.05
N TYR A 10 -6.11 -4.98 -21.65
CA TYR A 10 -6.88 -5.57 -22.75
C TYR A 10 -7.12 -4.53 -23.84
N GLU A 11 -6.50 -4.71 -25.01
CA GLU A 11 -6.59 -3.78 -26.15
C GLU A 11 -6.31 -2.32 -25.74
N GLU A 12 -7.36 -1.50 -25.58
CA GLU A 12 -7.28 -0.08 -25.19
C GLU A 12 -7.68 0.18 -23.72
N ASN A 13 -7.95 -0.86 -22.93
CA ASN A 13 -8.44 -0.75 -21.57
C ASN A 13 -7.44 -1.29 -20.53
N ILE A 14 -7.45 -0.66 -19.37
CA ILE A 14 -6.70 -1.09 -18.18
C ILE A 14 -7.71 -1.41 -17.09
N SER A 15 -7.55 -2.57 -16.47
CA SER A 15 -8.32 -2.98 -15.30
C SER A 15 -7.38 -3.42 -14.18
N PHE A 16 -7.90 -3.39 -12.96
CA PHE A 16 -7.15 -3.76 -11.76
C PHE A 16 -7.89 -4.88 -11.04
N ASN A 17 -7.14 -5.84 -10.51
CA ASN A 17 -7.68 -6.95 -9.76
C ASN A 17 -6.96 -7.09 -8.42
N TYR A 18 -7.69 -7.38 -7.35
CA TYR A 18 -7.12 -7.81 -6.09
C TYR A 18 -6.97 -9.33 -6.08
N ASP A 19 -5.75 -9.79 -6.34
CA ASP A 19 -5.48 -11.20 -6.70
C ASP A 19 -5.79 -12.19 -5.59
N ALA A 20 -5.53 -11.82 -4.33
CA ALA A 20 -5.71 -12.73 -3.21
C ALA A 20 -7.18 -13.15 -3.00
N TYR A 21 -8.13 -12.36 -3.51
CA TYR A 21 -9.57 -12.59 -3.38
C TYR A 21 -10.29 -12.67 -4.74
N GLU A 22 -9.54 -12.62 -5.85
CA GLU A 22 -10.09 -12.62 -7.22
C GLU A 22 -11.17 -11.53 -7.42
N MET A 23 -10.94 -10.35 -6.84
CA MET A 23 -11.91 -9.24 -6.86
C MET A 23 -11.51 -8.13 -7.82
N PRO A 24 -12.38 -7.72 -8.78
CA PRO A 24 -12.10 -6.57 -9.61
C PRO A 24 -12.12 -5.28 -8.77
N VAL A 25 -11.08 -4.45 -8.93
CA VAL A 25 -11.02 -3.13 -8.30
C VAL A 25 -11.78 -2.15 -9.19
N ASN A 26 -13.09 -2.08 -8.97
CA ASN A 26 -14.03 -1.22 -9.70
C ASN A 26 -14.72 -0.22 -8.75
N SER A 27 -15.70 0.54 -9.25
CA SER A 27 -16.44 1.52 -8.44
C SER A 27 -17.18 0.90 -7.24
N GLU A 28 -17.62 -0.36 -7.35
CA GLU A 28 -18.27 -1.08 -6.26
C GLU A 28 -17.25 -1.41 -5.16
N PHE A 29 -16.12 -2.01 -5.52
CA PHE A 29 -15.03 -2.32 -4.60
C PHE A 29 -14.60 -1.06 -3.83
N ILE A 30 -14.37 0.05 -4.54
CA ILE A 30 -13.99 1.34 -3.93
C ILE A 30 -15.08 1.88 -2.99
N SER A 31 -16.36 1.71 -3.34
CA SER A 31 -17.48 2.13 -2.49
C SER A 31 -17.56 1.31 -1.21
N ARG A 32 -17.31 -0.01 -1.30
CA ARG A 32 -17.22 -0.90 -0.14
C ARG A 32 -16.01 -0.56 0.74
N CYS A 33 -14.84 -0.28 0.15
CA CYS A 33 -13.68 0.22 0.91
C CYS A 33 -14.01 1.47 1.73
N ARG A 34 -14.71 2.44 1.12
CA ARG A 34 -15.17 3.64 1.83
C ARG A 34 -16.09 3.29 2.99
N ASN A 35 -17.04 2.37 2.78
CA ASN A 35 -17.95 1.93 3.83
C ASN A 35 -17.20 1.27 5.01
N VAL A 36 -16.20 0.42 4.73
CA VAL A 36 -15.34 -0.18 5.76
C VAL A 36 -14.59 0.90 6.54
N ILE A 37 -13.92 1.83 5.85
CA ILE A 37 -13.15 2.92 6.49
C ILE A 37 -14.05 3.75 7.40
N THR A 38 -15.22 4.18 6.91
CA THR A 38 -16.19 4.95 7.71
C THR A 38 -16.72 4.14 8.89
N THR A 39 -16.88 2.82 8.75
CA THR A 39 -17.29 1.96 9.86
C THR A 39 -16.18 1.88 10.92
N CYS A 40 -14.92 1.78 10.50
CA CYS A 40 -13.76 1.79 11.40
C CYS A 40 -13.57 3.14 12.12
N GLU A 41 -13.81 4.26 11.45
CA GLU A 41 -13.68 5.61 12.05
C GLU A 41 -14.68 5.85 13.21
N ASN A 42 -15.84 5.19 13.17
CA ASN A 42 -16.91 5.36 14.16
C ASN A 42 -16.76 4.46 15.41
N GLY A 43 -15.64 3.75 15.57
CA GLY A 43 -15.45 2.84 16.70
C GLY A 43 -14.11 2.12 16.69
N TYR A 44 -14.10 0.87 17.17
CA TYR A 44 -12.94 -0.02 17.05
C TYR A 44 -13.05 -0.82 15.76
N PHE A 45 -11.90 -1.26 15.25
CA PHE A 45 -11.86 -2.23 14.16
C PHE A 45 -12.54 -3.54 14.62
N SER A 46 -13.73 -3.81 14.07
CA SER A 46 -14.54 -4.98 14.40
C SER A 46 -15.04 -5.61 13.11
N HIS A 47 -14.58 -6.83 12.85
CA HIS A 47 -14.97 -7.61 11.69
C HIS A 47 -16.48 -7.80 11.57
N GLU A 48 -17.14 -8.05 12.70
CA GLU A 48 -18.61 -8.23 12.76
C GLU A 48 -19.34 -6.92 12.42
N ALA A 49 -18.90 -5.79 12.98
CA ALA A 49 -19.51 -4.49 12.69
C ALA A 49 -19.33 -4.11 11.21
N ILE A 50 -18.15 -4.36 10.64
CA ILE A 50 -17.87 -4.13 9.23
C ILE A 50 -18.74 -5.03 8.34
N SER A 51 -18.82 -6.32 8.65
CA SER A 51 -19.64 -7.28 7.89
C SER A 51 -21.13 -6.90 7.92
N VAL A 52 -21.65 -6.48 9.07
CA VAL A 52 -23.04 -6.01 9.20
C VAL A 52 -23.26 -4.74 8.39
N ALA A 53 -22.36 -3.76 8.49
CA ALA A 53 -22.46 -2.50 7.73
C ALA A 53 -22.41 -2.74 6.21
N LEU A 54 -21.53 -3.63 5.74
CA LEU A 54 -21.46 -4.02 4.33
C LEU A 54 -22.72 -4.76 3.88
N CYS A 55 -23.30 -5.62 4.73
CA CYS A 55 -24.55 -6.30 4.41
C CYS A 55 -25.69 -5.29 4.28
N ASP A 56 -25.84 -4.38 5.23
CA ASP A 56 -26.96 -3.43 5.29
C ASP A 56 -26.94 -2.37 4.18
N ASN A 57 -25.77 -1.92 3.75
CA ASN A 57 -25.62 -0.83 2.78
C ASN A 57 -25.56 -1.26 1.32
N PHE A 58 -25.41 -2.56 1.05
CA PHE A 58 -25.27 -3.12 -0.29
C PHE A 58 -26.32 -4.21 -0.55
N ASP A 59 -25.95 -5.34 -1.15
CA ASP A 59 -26.87 -6.35 -1.69
C ASP A 59 -27.58 -7.21 -0.62
N ARG A 60 -27.39 -6.92 0.67
CA ARG A 60 -27.90 -7.72 1.80
C ARG A 60 -27.53 -9.20 1.74
N ASP A 61 -26.43 -9.51 1.07
CA ASP A 61 -25.81 -10.83 1.07
C ASP A 61 -24.70 -10.86 2.13
N ILE A 62 -24.95 -11.61 3.21
CA ILE A 62 -24.00 -11.72 4.31
C ILE A 62 -22.71 -12.45 3.90
N GLN A 63 -22.79 -13.43 3.00
CA GLN A 63 -21.61 -14.18 2.58
C GLN A 63 -20.70 -13.30 1.73
N GLN A 64 -21.29 -12.48 0.86
CA GLN A 64 -20.54 -11.49 0.07
C GLN A 64 -19.99 -10.38 0.97
N ALA A 65 -20.76 -9.90 1.94
CA ALA A 65 -20.32 -8.89 2.90
C ALA A 65 -19.12 -9.36 3.73
N VAL A 66 -19.15 -10.61 4.23
CA VAL A 66 -18.02 -11.22 4.93
C VAL A 66 -16.79 -11.33 4.00
N ASN A 67 -16.97 -11.74 2.75
CA ASN A 67 -15.85 -11.84 1.80
C ASN A 67 -15.19 -10.47 1.54
N TYR A 68 -15.98 -9.40 1.35
CA TYR A 68 -15.45 -8.05 1.23
C TYR A 68 -14.83 -7.54 2.53
N CYS A 69 -15.41 -7.88 3.69
CA CYS A 69 -14.82 -7.56 4.98
C CYS A 69 -13.43 -8.17 5.10
N ASP A 70 -13.27 -9.46 4.80
CA ASP A 70 -11.98 -10.15 4.80
C ASP A 70 -10.99 -9.51 3.82
N ALA A 71 -11.41 -9.27 2.58
CA ALA A 71 -10.59 -8.71 1.52
C ALA A 71 -10.09 -7.28 1.82
N ILE A 72 -10.94 -6.44 2.41
CA ILE A 72 -10.55 -5.06 2.73
C ILE A 72 -9.77 -5.02 4.04
N SER A 73 -10.12 -5.87 5.00
CA SER A 73 -9.38 -6.02 6.25
C SER A 73 -7.95 -6.47 6.00
N SER A 74 -7.72 -7.42 5.10
CA SER A 74 -6.37 -7.84 4.74
C SER A 74 -5.56 -6.67 4.18
N LEU A 75 -6.15 -5.82 3.32
CA LEU A 75 -5.47 -4.63 2.79
C LEU A 75 -5.15 -3.61 3.88
N LEU A 76 -6.02 -3.44 4.88
CA LEU A 76 -5.82 -2.51 6.00
C LEU A 76 -4.82 -3.01 7.03
N LEU A 77 -4.73 -4.33 7.21
CA LEU A 77 -3.88 -4.98 8.21
C LEU A 77 -2.51 -5.39 7.66
N ILE A 78 -2.34 -5.42 6.33
CA ILE A 78 -1.03 -5.59 5.72
C ILE A 78 -0.27 -4.27 5.87
N ASP A 79 0.69 -4.27 6.80
CA ASP A 79 1.63 -3.18 6.96
C ASP A 79 2.84 -3.45 6.04
N HIS A 80 2.85 -2.80 4.88
CA HIS A 80 3.93 -2.96 3.91
C HIS A 80 5.23 -2.28 4.37
N GLY A 81 5.17 -1.47 5.43
CA GLY A 81 6.12 -0.41 5.64
C GLY A 81 6.19 0.53 4.41
N TYR A 82 7.12 1.46 4.45
CA TYR A 82 7.50 2.22 3.27
C TYR A 82 8.99 2.20 3.10
N PHE A 83 9.39 2.21 1.84
CA PHE A 83 10.73 2.51 1.39
C PHE A 83 10.63 3.72 0.48
N ARG A 84 11.26 4.83 0.85
CA ARG A 84 11.24 6.05 0.05
C ARG A 84 12.60 6.73 0.01
N PHE A 85 12.78 7.57 -0.98
CA PHE A 85 13.91 8.47 -1.11
C PHE A 85 13.42 9.90 -1.01
N ASP A 86 14.13 10.69 -0.20
CA ASP A 86 13.87 12.11 -0.05
C ASP A 86 15.12 12.91 -0.47
N ASP A 87 14.89 13.95 -1.28
CA ASP A 87 15.82 15.07 -1.51
C ASP A 87 15.33 16.25 -0.66
N ASP A 88 15.77 16.27 0.60
CA ASP A 88 15.27 17.16 1.65
C ASP A 88 16.32 18.21 2.02
N GLU A 89 16.51 19.18 1.13
CA GLU A 89 17.45 20.28 1.34
C GLU A 89 17.05 21.17 2.52
N ALA A 90 15.75 21.35 2.77
CA ALA A 90 15.24 22.24 3.80
C ALA A 90 15.55 21.76 5.23
N ASN A 91 15.55 20.44 5.46
CA ASN A 91 15.84 19.87 6.78
C ASN A 91 17.25 19.27 6.89
N ALA A 92 18.12 19.52 5.90
CA ALA A 92 19.47 18.95 5.88
C ALA A 92 20.29 19.39 7.10
N ASN A 93 20.78 18.42 7.88
CA ASN A 93 21.58 18.63 9.09
C ASN A 93 22.80 17.69 9.12
N GLY A 94 23.68 17.87 8.14
CA GLY A 94 24.91 17.09 8.03
C GLY A 94 24.65 15.57 8.01
N ARG A 95 25.35 14.83 8.87
CA ARG A 95 25.18 13.37 9.00
C ARG A 95 23.93 12.96 9.77
N LEU A 96 23.32 13.87 10.53
CA LEU A 96 22.11 13.57 11.30
C LEU A 96 20.89 13.47 10.39
N HIS A 97 20.80 14.36 9.40
CA HIS A 97 19.76 14.33 8.37
C HIS A 97 20.39 14.72 7.02
N PRO A 98 20.98 13.76 6.28
CA PRO A 98 21.58 14.03 4.99
C PRO A 98 20.53 14.51 3.99
N ARG A 99 20.86 15.48 3.14
CA ARG A 99 19.96 15.99 2.09
C ARG A 99 19.34 14.86 1.27
N TYR A 100 20.18 13.96 0.77
CA TYR A 100 19.75 12.76 0.05
C TYR A 100 19.75 11.59 1.02
N HIS A 101 18.59 10.98 1.25
CA HIS A 101 18.51 9.83 2.13
C HIS A 101 17.39 8.87 1.78
N LEU A 102 17.56 7.62 2.17
CA LEU A 102 16.54 6.57 2.12
C LEU A 102 15.91 6.41 3.50
N ASP A 103 14.59 6.47 3.54
CA ASP A 103 13.78 6.13 4.70
C ASP A 103 13.17 4.74 4.51
N PHE A 104 13.29 3.87 5.51
CA PHE A 104 12.70 2.52 5.49
C PHE A 104 12.09 2.17 6.84
N PHE A 105 10.76 2.19 6.92
CA PHE A 105 10.05 1.91 8.17
C PHE A 105 8.83 1.04 7.99
N PHE A 106 8.57 0.25 9.02
CA PHE A 106 7.34 -0.52 9.16
C PHE A 106 6.16 0.34 9.62
N ASN A 107 6.35 1.58 10.08
CA ASN A 107 5.27 2.47 10.53
C ASN A 107 5.63 3.93 10.26
N ASN A 108 4.68 4.85 10.45
CA ASN A 108 4.87 6.29 10.18
C ASN A 108 5.94 6.97 11.06
N SER A 109 6.55 6.28 12.03
CA SER A 109 7.70 6.82 12.79
C SER A 109 9.02 6.39 12.15
N THR A 110 9.71 7.30 11.45
CA THR A 110 11.06 7.03 10.91
C THR A 110 12.10 6.94 12.03
N ASN A 111 12.78 5.80 12.19
CA ASN A 111 13.91 5.64 13.13
C ASN A 111 15.27 5.27 12.47
N ILE A 112 15.32 5.05 11.16
CA ILE A 112 16.50 4.60 10.40
C ILE A 112 16.52 5.33 9.07
N LYS A 113 17.65 6.00 8.81
CA LYS A 113 17.92 6.73 7.57
C LYS A 113 19.24 6.25 7.02
N ILE A 114 19.34 6.02 5.72
CA ILE A 114 20.61 5.82 5.04
C ILE A 114 20.92 7.07 4.22
N GLY A 115 21.97 7.78 4.61
CA GLY A 115 22.46 8.94 3.86
C GLY A 115 23.12 8.55 2.55
N LEU A 116 22.91 9.37 1.53
CA LEU A 116 23.52 9.22 0.21
C LEU A 116 24.33 10.48 -0.12
N ASN A 117 25.50 10.29 -0.74
CA ASN A 117 26.36 11.41 -1.14
C ASN A 117 25.87 12.11 -2.42
N LYS A 118 24.97 11.47 -3.16
CA LYS A 118 24.43 11.96 -4.43
C LYS A 118 22.94 11.66 -4.52
N ARG A 119 22.24 12.48 -5.30
CA ARG A 119 20.87 12.20 -5.74
C ARG A 119 20.85 10.89 -6.54
N ILE A 120 19.88 10.04 -6.26
CA ILE A 120 19.61 8.84 -7.06
C ILE A 120 18.57 9.18 -8.14
N GLU A 121 18.66 8.49 -9.27
CA GLU A 121 17.72 8.62 -10.37
C GLU A 121 16.73 7.46 -10.37
N ASP A 122 15.62 7.60 -11.10
CA ASP A 122 14.54 6.61 -11.16
C ASP A 122 15.04 5.21 -11.56
N THR A 123 16.09 5.15 -12.41
CA THR A 123 16.76 3.91 -12.82
C THR A 123 17.28 3.08 -11.66
N PHE A 124 17.73 3.72 -10.58
CA PHE A 124 18.17 3.03 -9.36
C PHE A 124 17.05 2.17 -8.77
N PHE A 125 15.81 2.67 -8.75
CA PHE A 125 14.68 1.92 -8.20
C PHE A 125 14.27 0.77 -9.10
N PHE A 126 14.28 0.97 -10.42
CA PHE A 126 14.01 -0.11 -11.36
C PHE A 126 15.01 -1.26 -11.20
N ASP A 127 16.30 -0.95 -11.12
CA ASP A 127 17.34 -1.96 -10.91
C ASP A 127 17.26 -2.61 -9.52
N LEU A 128 16.91 -1.84 -8.49
CA LEU A 128 16.74 -2.34 -7.12
C LEU A 128 15.58 -3.35 -7.02
N LEU A 129 14.48 -3.09 -7.73
CA LEU A 129 13.27 -3.92 -7.70
C LEU A 129 13.29 -5.07 -8.72
N ASP A 130 14.17 -5.01 -9.74
CA ASP A 130 14.34 -6.07 -10.72
C ASP A 130 15.12 -7.25 -10.12
N ARG A 131 14.49 -8.43 -10.09
CA ARG A 131 15.06 -9.68 -9.56
C ARG A 131 16.17 -10.28 -10.42
N SER A 132 16.35 -9.78 -11.64
CA SER A 132 17.36 -10.25 -12.60
C SER A 132 18.65 -9.44 -12.60
N LYS A 133 18.70 -8.33 -11.85
CA LYS A 133 19.86 -7.41 -11.78
C LYS A 133 20.70 -7.67 -10.53
N ASP A 134 21.98 -7.29 -10.60
CA ASP A 134 22.87 -7.24 -9.44
C ASP A 134 22.41 -6.19 -8.43
N ARG A 135 22.72 -6.40 -7.15
CA ARG A 135 22.31 -5.50 -6.06
C ARG A 135 23.37 -4.42 -5.82
N PRO A 136 22.99 -3.13 -5.72
CA PRO A 136 23.92 -2.09 -5.34
C PRO A 136 24.36 -2.30 -3.88
N TYR A 137 25.65 -2.16 -3.62
CA TYR A 137 26.19 -2.13 -2.26
C TYR A 137 26.11 -0.71 -1.69
N LEU A 138 25.90 -0.61 -0.37
CA LEU A 138 26.12 0.63 0.37
C LEU A 138 27.63 0.85 0.45
N ALA A 139 28.09 2.03 0.02
CA ALA A 139 29.51 2.42 0.03
C ALA A 139 29.95 2.99 1.39
#